data_AF-A0A4S3LRY3-F1
#
_entry.id   AF-A0A4S3LRY3-F1
#
_cell.length_a   1.000
_cell.length_b   1.000
_cell.length_c   1.000
_cell.angle_alpha   90.00
_cell.angle_beta   90.00
_cell.angle_gamma   90.00
#
_symmetry.space_group_name_H-M   'P 1'
#
loop_
_entity.id
_entity.type
_entity.pdbx_description
1 polymer ?
#
loop_
_entity_poly.entity_id
_entity_poly.type
_entity_poly.pdbx_seq_one_letter_code
_entity_poly.pdbx_strand_id
1 'polypeptide(L)'
;MGSVVTTNLYSLGRGVVYQIHGEQKPDTIEEMGGGVMVSGGNAEFDIVYLCGKFSKRLPECILRGVQWQILDEVVSADKISRLLVNATECADKEKMEEEKNARAFSAEIQRLKTAPEYAHLEQGSCSSGKLAAKNIRKELKQFKGIKFSVRNRHYGSVDVNWTDGPTQEKVKAIIDKYKDGYFNGMEDIYVSKETPFNMVFGSAQYPSCKRSYSDAMIGKAIDKIISAYDLKFEVLPTAEDFRTGKLWSEKREVFHHGLQSKIHETLAGIE
;
A
#
# COMPACT_ATOMS: atom_id res chain seq x y z
N MET A 1 41.64 5.75 14.91
CA MET A 1 41.01 4.41 14.85
C MET A 1 39.64 4.53 15.52
N GLY A 2 38.70 3.63 15.22
CA GLY A 2 37.33 3.72 15.73
C GLY A 2 36.82 2.39 16.27
N SER A 3 36.01 2.42 17.32
CA SER A 3 35.43 1.23 17.95
C SER A 3 34.22 0.72 17.16
N VAL A 4 34.09 -0.59 17.03
CA VAL A 4 32.94 -1.21 16.36
C VAL A 4 31.76 -1.30 17.33
N VAL A 5 30.58 -0.99 16.81
CA VAL A 5 29.32 -1.08 17.54
C VAL A 5 28.29 -1.84 16.68
N THR A 6 27.29 -2.44 17.30
CA THR A 6 26.19 -3.09 16.58
C THR A 6 24.86 -2.80 17.24
N THR A 7 23.81 -2.66 16.43
CA THR A 7 22.42 -2.55 16.87
C THR A 7 21.48 -3.19 15.86
N ASN A 8 20.37 -3.75 16.35
CA ASN A 8 19.30 -4.27 15.49
C ASN A 8 18.26 -3.19 15.15
N LEU A 9 18.38 -1.99 15.73
CA LEU A 9 17.46 -0.89 15.47
C LEU A 9 17.55 -0.43 14.01
N TYR A 10 16.38 -0.16 13.42
CA TYR A 10 16.23 0.38 12.06
C TYR A 10 17.01 -0.38 10.98
N SER A 11 17.28 -1.66 11.22
CA SER A 11 18.13 -2.51 10.36
C SER A 11 19.53 -1.92 10.10
N LEU A 12 20.09 -1.18 11.07
CA LEU A 12 21.40 -0.53 10.93
C LEU A 12 22.55 -1.54 11.01
N GLY A 13 22.46 -2.53 11.89
CA GLY A 13 23.46 -3.58 12.04
C GLY A 13 24.78 -3.05 12.61
N ARG A 14 25.91 -3.47 12.02
CA ARG A 14 27.26 -3.11 12.46
C ARG A 14 27.66 -1.73 11.95
N GLY A 15 28.30 -0.95 12.82
CA GLY A 15 28.87 0.35 12.50
C GLY A 15 30.16 0.62 13.27
N VAL A 16 30.78 1.77 12.99
CA VAL A 16 32.05 2.20 13.58
C VAL A 16 31.88 3.61 14.09
N VAL A 17 32.22 3.83 15.36
CA VAL A 17 32.33 5.17 15.95
C VAL A 17 33.55 5.84 15.34
N TYR A 18 33.36 6.96 14.65
CA TYR A 18 34.45 7.72 14.04
C TYR A 18 34.71 9.08 14.70
N GLN A 19 33.74 9.60 15.45
CA GLN A 19 33.87 10.85 16.19
C GLN A 19 33.10 10.80 17.50
N ILE A 20 33.69 11.39 18.55
CA ILE A 20 33.12 11.53 19.89
C ILE A 20 33.13 13.02 20.23
N HIS A 21 31.99 13.53 20.66
CA HIS A 21 31.80 14.92 21.07
C HIS A 21 31.59 14.96 22.57
N GLY A 22 32.35 15.78 23.29
CA GLY A 22 32.27 15.87 24.75
C GLY A 22 33.11 14.84 25.50
N GLU A 23 33.00 14.84 26.81
CA GLU A 23 33.72 13.92 27.71
C GLU A 23 32.80 12.80 28.15
N GLN A 24 33.21 11.55 27.90
CA GLN A 24 32.45 10.37 28.28
C GLN A 24 32.30 10.27 29.81
N LYS A 25 31.08 10.01 30.27
CA LYS A 25 30.77 9.79 31.69
C LYS A 25 29.83 8.59 31.85
N PRO A 26 30.28 7.38 31.49
CA PRO A 26 29.43 6.19 31.48
C PRO A 26 28.84 5.86 32.85
N ASP A 27 29.57 6.14 33.93
CA ASP A 27 29.14 5.86 35.31
C ASP A 27 27.93 6.70 35.75
N THR A 28 27.61 7.77 35.02
CA THR A 28 26.45 8.62 35.29
C THR A 28 25.18 8.14 34.60
N ILE A 29 25.25 7.04 33.85
CA ILE A 29 24.11 6.52 33.09
C ILE A 29 23.19 5.74 34.03
N GLU A 30 21.93 6.13 34.02
CA GLU A 30 20.88 5.48 34.79
C GLU A 30 19.84 4.86 33.84
N GLU A 31 19.49 3.61 34.11
CA GLU A 31 18.42 2.90 33.42
C GLU A 31 17.19 2.79 34.32
N MET A 32 16.02 3.15 33.80
CA MET A 32 14.74 3.06 34.51
C MET A 32 13.79 2.14 33.75
N GLY A 33 13.01 1.34 34.49
CA GLY A 33 12.00 0.46 33.91
C GLY A 33 12.55 -0.67 33.02
N GLY A 34 13.74 -1.20 33.33
CA GLY A 34 14.35 -2.30 32.57
C GLY A 34 14.94 -1.87 31.22
N GLY A 35 15.47 -0.65 31.14
CA GLY A 35 16.08 -0.11 29.92
C GLY A 35 15.11 0.59 28.97
N VAL A 36 13.86 0.83 29.39
CA VAL A 36 12.85 1.58 28.61
C VAL A 36 13.15 3.08 28.62
N MET A 37 13.72 3.60 29.71
CA MET A 37 14.23 4.96 29.79
C MET A 37 15.69 4.93 30.22
N VAL A 38 16.54 5.65 29.50
CA VAL A 38 17.97 5.81 29.82
C VAL A 38 18.32 7.29 29.85
N SER A 39 19.06 7.71 30.87
CA SER A 39 19.50 9.10 31.04
C SER A 39 20.96 9.13 31.50
N GLY A 40 21.58 10.31 31.47
CA GLY A 40 22.99 10.47 31.85
C GLY A 40 23.97 10.30 30.70
N GLY A 41 25.26 10.28 31.02
CA GLY A 41 26.33 10.43 30.04
C GLY A 41 26.55 11.90 29.64
N ASN A 42 27.72 12.18 29.07
CA ASN A 42 28.14 13.55 28.74
C ASN A 42 28.86 13.64 27.39
N ALA A 43 28.75 12.58 26.59
CA ALA A 43 29.26 12.51 25.24
C ALA A 43 28.17 12.17 24.21
N GLU A 44 28.46 12.51 22.95
CA GLU A 44 27.66 12.13 21.79
C GLU A 44 28.56 11.52 20.71
N PHE A 45 28.04 10.55 19.97
CA PHE A 45 28.83 9.69 19.08
C PHE A 45 28.32 9.80 17.64
N ASP A 46 29.26 9.97 16.71
CA ASP A 46 28.97 9.80 15.29
C ASP A 46 29.42 8.41 14.84
N ILE A 47 28.50 7.70 14.20
CA ILE A 47 28.66 6.31 13.80
C ILE A 47 28.39 6.20 12.30
N VAL A 48 29.28 5.51 11.59
CA VAL A 48 29.07 5.11 10.20
C VAL A 48 28.81 3.61 10.13
N TYR A 49 27.72 3.21 9.47
CA TYR A 49 27.29 1.82 9.39
C TYR A 49 27.77 1.15 8.11
N LEU A 50 27.98 -0.17 8.17
CA LEU A 50 28.33 -0.96 7.00
C LEU A 50 27.22 -0.96 5.94
N CYS A 51 25.97 -0.68 6.33
CA CYS A 51 24.83 -0.55 5.43
C CYS A 51 24.78 0.78 4.67
N GLY A 52 25.78 1.66 4.81
CA GLY A 52 25.83 2.95 4.11
C GLY A 52 25.01 4.06 4.77
N LYS A 53 24.62 3.89 6.03
CA LYS A 53 23.93 4.92 6.83
C LYS A 53 24.85 5.53 7.86
N PHE A 54 24.41 6.62 8.48
CA PHE A 54 25.08 7.23 9.63
C PHE A 54 24.10 7.58 10.74
N SER A 55 24.60 7.57 11.97
CA SER A 55 23.98 8.25 13.10
C SER A 55 24.89 9.41 13.50
N LYS A 56 24.32 10.60 13.65
CA LYS A 56 25.04 11.79 14.12
C LYS A 56 24.56 12.15 15.50
N ARG A 57 25.51 12.51 16.37
CA ARG A 57 25.28 12.98 17.74
C ARG A 57 24.42 12.00 18.55
N LEU A 58 24.68 10.70 18.44
CA LEU A 58 23.99 9.68 19.24
C LEU A 58 24.39 9.85 20.71
N PRO A 59 23.45 10.10 21.65
CA PRO A 59 23.78 10.25 23.06
C PRO A 59 24.46 9.01 23.67
N GLU A 60 25.39 9.23 24.60
CA GLU A 60 26.14 8.16 25.28
C GLU A 60 25.23 7.15 25.98
N CYS A 61 24.18 7.60 26.67
CA CYS A 61 23.21 6.73 27.33
C CYS A 61 22.50 5.79 26.35
N ILE A 62 22.25 6.22 25.11
CA ILE A 62 21.63 5.38 24.09
C ILE A 62 22.63 4.34 23.58
N LEU A 63 23.86 4.77 23.27
CA LEU A 63 24.90 3.86 22.77
C LEU A 63 25.25 2.74 23.75
N ARG A 64 25.13 3.01 25.05
CA ARG A 64 25.41 2.05 26.13
C ARG A 64 24.15 1.34 26.64
N GLY A 65 22.97 1.66 26.10
CA GLY A 65 21.71 1.05 26.49
C GLY A 65 21.52 -0.36 25.92
N VAL A 66 20.47 -1.03 26.39
CA VAL A 66 20.17 -2.47 26.16
C VAL A 66 20.07 -2.92 24.69
N GLN A 67 19.88 -2.00 23.74
CA GLN A 67 19.71 -2.28 22.31
C GLN A 67 21.01 -2.18 21.51
N TRP A 68 22.13 -1.91 22.17
CA TRP A 68 23.43 -1.66 21.56
C TRP A 68 24.51 -2.53 22.18
N GLN A 69 25.51 -2.87 21.38
CA GLN A 69 26.69 -3.59 21.83
C GLN A 69 27.94 -2.92 21.27
N ILE A 70 28.85 -2.54 22.16
CA ILE A 70 30.20 -2.09 21.81
C ILE A 70 31.09 -3.33 21.76
N LEU A 71 31.70 -3.60 20.62
CA LEU A 71 32.54 -4.77 20.40
C LEU A 71 34.01 -4.43 20.70
N ASP A 72 34.77 -5.42 21.15
CA ASP A 72 36.23 -5.32 21.33
C ASP A 72 36.95 -5.45 19.98
N GLU A 73 36.54 -4.63 19.02
CA GLU A 73 37.10 -4.56 17.69
C GLU A 73 37.38 -3.09 17.35
N VAL A 74 38.54 -2.84 16.75
CA VAL A 74 38.99 -1.50 16.38
C VAL A 74 39.27 -1.45 14.88
N VAL A 75 38.82 -0.39 14.22
CA VAL A 75 38.93 -0.20 12.77
C VAL A 75 39.90 0.93 12.46
N SER A 76 40.72 0.74 11.42
CA SER A 76 41.70 1.71 10.94
C SER A 76 41.04 2.97 10.34
N ALA A 77 41.77 4.08 10.33
CA ALA A 77 41.30 5.33 9.77
C ALA A 77 40.97 5.24 8.27
N ASP A 78 41.76 4.47 7.49
CA ASP A 78 41.51 4.24 6.06
C ASP A 78 40.17 3.53 5.82
N LYS A 79 39.87 2.49 6.60
CA LYS A 79 38.59 1.78 6.48
C LYS A 79 37.42 2.66 6.91
N ILE A 80 37.57 3.49 7.95
CA ILE A 80 36.55 4.49 8.34
C ILE A 80 36.32 5.49 7.21
N SER A 81 37.37 6.00 6.57
CA SER A 81 37.25 6.94 5.45
C SER A 81 36.46 6.34 4.29
N ARG A 82 36.72 5.07 3.92
CA ARG A 82 35.95 4.36 2.89
C ARG A 82 34.48 4.21 3.25
N LEU A 83 34.17 3.90 4.51
CA LEU A 83 32.79 3.78 4.99
C LEU A 83 32.08 5.13 4.94
N LEU A 84 32.75 6.22 5.30
CA LEU A 84 32.19 7.57 5.24
C LEU A 84 31.87 7.97 3.80
N VAL A 85 32.79 7.73 2.86
CA VAL A 85 32.55 8.00 1.43
C VAL A 85 31.34 7.23 0.91
N ASN A 86 31.26 5.93 1.22
CA ASN A 86 30.11 5.10 0.83
C ASN A 86 28.80 5.66 1.42
N ALA A 87 28.78 5.95 2.72
CA ALA A 87 27.59 6.46 3.38
C ALA A 87 27.13 7.82 2.85
N THR A 88 28.08 8.71 2.51
CA THR A 88 27.74 9.99 1.85
C THR A 88 27.18 9.77 0.45
N GLU A 89 27.76 8.87 -0.36
CA GLU A 89 27.23 8.58 -1.69
C GLU A 89 25.83 7.96 -1.63
N CYS A 90 25.57 7.07 -0.66
CA CYS A 90 24.24 6.51 -0.42
C CYS A 90 23.23 7.61 -0.07
N ALA A 91 23.56 8.48 0.88
CA ALA A 91 22.69 9.59 1.28
C ALA A 91 22.44 10.58 0.13
N ASP A 92 23.46 10.90 -0.67
CA ASP A 92 23.31 11.77 -1.83
C ASP A 92 22.43 11.13 -2.92
N LYS A 93 22.58 9.82 -3.17
CA LYS A 93 21.72 9.07 -4.10
C LYS A 93 20.27 9.04 -3.64
N GLU A 94 20.02 8.77 -2.35
CA GLU A 94 18.68 8.80 -1.76
C GLU A 94 18.05 10.19 -1.90
N LYS A 95 18.79 11.24 -1.54
CA LYS A 95 18.32 12.63 -1.67
C LYS A 95 18.03 13.01 -3.13
N MET A 96 18.91 12.66 -4.06
CA MET A 96 18.69 12.91 -5.49
C MET A 96 17.43 12.20 -6.01
N GLU A 97 17.20 10.96 -5.58
CA GLU A 97 16.02 10.18 -5.95
C GLU A 97 14.74 10.74 -5.32
N GLU A 98 14.77 11.18 -4.05
CA GLU A 98 13.68 11.90 -3.39
C GLU A 98 13.34 13.20 -4.12
N GLU A 99 14.33 14.03 -4.43
CA GLU A 99 14.15 15.28 -5.18
C GLU A 99 13.61 15.02 -6.60
N LYS A 100 14.09 13.97 -7.26
CA LYS A 100 13.59 13.55 -8.57
C LYS A 100 12.14 13.07 -8.49
N ASN A 101 11.80 12.28 -7.47
CA ASN A 101 10.44 11.81 -7.24
C ASN A 101 9.48 12.96 -6.90
N ALA A 102 9.91 13.92 -6.07
CA ALA A 102 9.14 15.12 -5.77
C ALA A 102 8.93 16.01 -7.01
N ARG A 103 9.97 16.15 -7.85
CA ARG A 103 9.88 16.86 -9.14
C ARG A 103 8.94 16.15 -10.11
N ALA A 104 9.04 14.83 -10.23
CA ALA A 104 8.15 14.05 -11.08
C ALA A 104 6.69 14.11 -10.59
N PHE A 105 6.47 14.01 -9.28
CA PHE A 105 5.15 14.12 -8.66
C PHE A 105 4.51 15.49 -8.92
N SER A 106 5.26 16.58 -8.69
CA SER A 106 4.77 17.94 -8.94
C SER A 106 4.54 18.22 -10.43
N ALA A 107 5.42 17.74 -11.32
CA ALA A 107 5.23 17.84 -12.76
C ALA A 107 3.97 17.09 -13.23
N GLU A 108 3.72 15.89 -12.70
CA GLU A 108 2.54 15.10 -13.06
C GLU A 108 1.24 15.77 -12.58
N ILE A 109 1.24 16.40 -11.41
CA ILE A 109 0.09 17.22 -10.97
C ILE A 109 -0.21 18.32 -11.98
N GLN A 110 0.81 19.04 -12.48
CA GLN A 110 0.61 20.10 -13.46
C GLN A 110 0.11 19.57 -14.81
N ARG A 111 0.64 18.42 -15.26
CA ARG A 111 0.17 17.73 -16.47
C ARG A 111 -1.31 17.37 -16.32
N LEU A 112 -1.70 16.74 -15.21
CA LEU A 112 -3.08 16.29 -14.98
C LEU A 112 -4.09 17.45 -14.92
N LYS A 113 -3.69 18.60 -14.38
CA LYS A 113 -4.55 19.81 -14.37
C LYS A 113 -4.88 20.33 -15.76
N THR A 114 -4.04 20.06 -16.75
CA THR A 114 -4.18 20.55 -18.13
C THR A 114 -4.46 19.45 -19.16
N ALA A 115 -4.54 18.21 -18.70
CA ALA A 115 -4.73 17.02 -19.53
C ALA A 115 -6.13 17.01 -20.21
N PRO A 116 -6.21 16.99 -21.55
CA PRO A 116 -7.49 17.02 -22.27
C PRO A 116 -8.36 15.80 -21.98
N GLU A 117 -7.76 14.64 -21.71
CA GLU A 117 -8.46 13.40 -21.36
C GLU A 117 -9.29 13.52 -20.06
N TYR A 118 -8.89 14.42 -19.15
CA TYR A 118 -9.56 14.66 -17.86
C TYR A 118 -10.30 16.00 -17.80
N ALA A 119 -10.43 16.72 -18.90
CA ALA A 119 -11.08 18.05 -18.95
C ALA A 119 -12.54 18.03 -18.46
N HIS A 120 -13.21 16.88 -18.53
CA HIS A 120 -14.58 16.71 -18.06
C HIS A 120 -14.69 16.51 -16.53
N LEU A 121 -13.58 16.25 -15.83
CA LEU A 121 -13.53 16.05 -14.39
C LEU A 121 -13.45 17.37 -13.63
N GLU A 122 -14.03 17.41 -12.44
CA GLU A 122 -13.91 18.54 -11.51
C GLU A 122 -12.58 18.45 -10.77
N GLN A 123 -11.85 19.56 -10.68
CA GLN A 123 -10.60 19.65 -9.93
C GLN A 123 -10.85 20.16 -8.50
N GLY A 124 -10.05 19.68 -7.54
CA GLY A 124 -10.10 20.10 -6.14
C GLY A 124 -9.45 19.11 -5.19
N SER A 125 -9.03 19.56 -4.00
CA SER A 125 -8.28 18.78 -3.02
C SER A 125 -9.16 18.20 -1.89
N CYS A 126 -10.34 17.66 -2.23
CA CYS A 126 -11.28 17.17 -1.23
C CYS A 126 -11.03 15.70 -0.86
N SER A 127 -10.65 15.44 0.40
CA SER A 127 -10.44 14.09 0.95
C SER A 127 -11.69 13.40 1.47
N SER A 128 -12.83 14.09 1.51
CA SER A 128 -14.08 13.53 2.04
C SER A 128 -14.74 12.47 1.14
N GLY A 129 -14.17 12.12 -0.01
CA GLY A 129 -14.78 11.24 -1.01
C GLY A 129 -15.84 11.91 -1.89
N LYS A 130 -16.29 13.14 -1.56
CA LYS A 130 -17.37 13.81 -2.29
C LYS A 130 -16.99 14.16 -3.72
N LEU A 131 -15.80 14.72 -3.92
CA LEU A 131 -15.30 15.07 -5.23
C LEU A 131 -14.97 13.81 -6.06
N ALA A 132 -14.27 12.85 -5.45
CA ALA A 132 -14.00 11.55 -6.06
C ALA A 132 -15.29 10.88 -6.55
N ALA A 133 -16.34 10.81 -5.72
CA ALA A 133 -17.63 10.23 -6.12
C ALA A 133 -18.30 10.96 -7.30
N LYS A 134 -18.16 12.29 -7.41
CA LYS A 134 -18.65 13.03 -8.59
C LYS A 134 -17.87 12.67 -9.85
N ASN A 135 -16.54 12.62 -9.75
CA ASN A 135 -15.67 12.34 -10.89
C ASN A 135 -15.81 10.87 -11.35
N ILE A 136 -15.86 9.92 -10.41
CA ILE A 136 -16.18 8.52 -10.69
C ILE A 136 -17.49 8.40 -11.46
N ARG A 137 -18.55 9.14 -11.07
CA ARG A 137 -19.82 9.15 -11.83
C ARG A 137 -19.65 9.62 -13.27
N LYS A 138 -18.74 10.57 -13.54
CA LYS A 138 -18.48 11.05 -14.90
C LYS A 138 -17.72 10.03 -15.72
N GLU A 139 -16.68 9.42 -15.16
CA GLU A 139 -15.87 8.40 -15.86
C GLU A 139 -16.70 7.15 -16.19
N LEU A 140 -17.55 6.69 -15.26
CA LEU A 140 -18.39 5.51 -15.48
C LEU A 140 -19.44 5.70 -16.60
N LYS A 141 -19.72 6.94 -17.04
CA LYS A 141 -20.62 7.19 -18.19
C LYS A 141 -20.08 6.63 -19.51
N GLN A 142 -18.80 6.28 -19.60
CA GLN A 142 -18.27 5.60 -20.78
C GLN A 142 -18.97 4.26 -21.06
N PHE A 143 -19.50 3.60 -20.02
CA PHE A 143 -20.28 2.38 -20.14
C PHE A 143 -21.75 2.71 -20.42
N LYS A 144 -22.04 2.96 -21.70
CA LYS A 144 -23.39 3.31 -22.18
C LYS A 144 -24.39 2.19 -21.85
N GLY A 145 -25.59 2.59 -21.40
CA GLY A 145 -26.69 1.65 -21.08
C GLY A 145 -26.64 1.04 -19.67
N ILE A 146 -25.57 1.25 -18.90
CA ILE A 146 -25.44 0.71 -17.54
C ILE A 146 -25.73 1.79 -16.50
N LYS A 147 -26.60 1.46 -15.54
CA LYS A 147 -26.95 2.34 -14.42
C LYS A 147 -26.03 2.07 -13.22
N PHE A 148 -25.13 3.01 -12.94
CA PHE A 148 -24.28 2.97 -11.75
C PHE A 148 -24.91 3.73 -10.58
N SER A 149 -24.87 3.12 -9.40
CA SER A 149 -25.13 3.78 -8.11
C SER A 149 -23.79 4.06 -7.43
N VAL A 150 -23.37 5.32 -7.44
CA VAL A 150 -22.15 5.79 -6.76
C VAL A 150 -22.55 6.59 -5.52
N ARG A 151 -22.27 6.04 -4.34
CA ARG A 151 -22.66 6.65 -3.05
C ARG A 151 -21.43 6.92 -2.20
N ASN A 152 -21.35 8.13 -1.64
CA ASN A 152 -20.42 8.43 -0.56
C ASN A 152 -21.22 8.35 0.75
N ARG A 153 -20.94 7.33 1.58
CA ARG A 153 -21.68 7.14 2.84
C ARG A 153 -21.08 8.01 3.94
N HIS A 154 -19.86 7.71 4.38
CA HIS A 154 -19.17 8.39 5.47
C HIS A 154 -17.64 8.29 5.30
N TYR A 155 -16.92 9.24 5.91
CA TYR A 155 -15.45 9.20 6.10
C TYR A 155 -14.64 8.80 4.85
N GLY A 156 -14.92 9.39 3.69
CA GLY A 156 -14.16 9.12 2.47
C GLY A 156 -14.45 7.76 1.80
N SER A 157 -15.44 6.99 2.28
CA SER A 157 -15.91 5.77 1.62
C SER A 157 -16.75 6.09 0.38
N VAL A 158 -16.46 5.41 -0.74
CA VAL A 158 -17.21 5.55 -1.99
C VAL A 158 -17.59 4.17 -2.51
N ASP A 159 -18.87 3.85 -2.47
CA ASP A 159 -19.43 2.58 -2.94
C ASP A 159 -19.99 2.71 -4.35
N VAL A 160 -19.49 1.91 -5.28
CA VAL A 160 -19.98 1.79 -6.66
C VAL A 160 -20.70 0.47 -6.86
N ASN A 161 -21.99 0.54 -7.16
CA ASN A 161 -22.82 -0.64 -7.40
C ASN A 161 -23.48 -0.56 -8.76
N TRP A 162 -23.52 -1.67 -9.50
CA TRP A 162 -24.24 -1.78 -10.78
C TRP A 162 -24.70 -3.22 -11.00
N THR A 163 -25.57 -3.40 -11.99
CA THR A 163 -26.06 -4.71 -12.42
C THR A 163 -25.54 -5.00 -13.83
N ASP A 164 -25.05 -6.22 -14.05
CA ASP A 164 -24.51 -6.71 -15.32
C ASP A 164 -23.38 -5.82 -15.89
N GLY A 165 -23.26 -5.66 -17.21
CA GLY A 165 -22.38 -4.67 -17.84
C GLY A 165 -20.89 -4.97 -17.67
N PRO A 166 -20.03 -3.95 -17.46
CA PRO A 166 -18.58 -4.18 -17.41
C PRO A 166 -18.16 -5.06 -16.24
N THR A 167 -17.06 -5.78 -16.42
CA THR A 167 -16.44 -6.58 -15.35
C THR A 167 -16.06 -5.72 -14.15
N GLN A 168 -16.01 -6.34 -12.97
CA GLN A 168 -15.60 -5.67 -11.75
C GLN A 168 -14.18 -5.12 -11.86
N GLU A 169 -13.28 -5.80 -12.56
CA GLU A 169 -11.90 -5.37 -12.80
C GLU A 169 -11.84 -4.05 -13.58
N LYS A 170 -12.63 -3.91 -14.66
CA LYS A 170 -12.68 -2.66 -15.45
C LYS A 170 -13.16 -1.49 -14.62
N VAL A 171 -14.18 -1.68 -13.78
CA VAL A 171 -14.68 -0.62 -12.88
C VAL A 171 -13.69 -0.34 -11.76
N LYS A 172 -13.04 -1.38 -11.22
CA LYS A 172 -12.03 -1.24 -10.17
C LYS A 172 -10.83 -0.41 -10.63
N ALA A 173 -10.35 -0.63 -11.85
CA ALA A 173 -9.27 0.16 -12.44
C ALA A 173 -9.59 1.66 -12.53
N ILE A 174 -10.87 2.02 -12.66
CA ILE A 174 -11.33 3.42 -12.69
C ILE A 174 -11.33 4.01 -11.27
N ILE A 175 -11.97 3.33 -10.33
CA ILE A 175 -12.15 3.86 -8.96
C ILE A 175 -10.84 3.87 -8.17
N ASP A 176 -9.92 2.93 -8.42
CA ASP A 176 -8.66 2.81 -7.67
C ASP A 176 -7.72 4.00 -7.92
N LYS A 177 -7.90 4.75 -9.01
CA LYS A 177 -7.19 6.03 -9.25
C LYS A 177 -7.46 7.07 -8.16
N TYR A 178 -8.62 7.00 -7.50
CA TYR A 178 -9.04 7.93 -6.45
C TYR A 178 -8.63 7.47 -5.05
N LYS A 179 -8.07 6.26 -4.90
CA LYS A 179 -7.72 5.70 -3.60
C LYS A 179 -6.57 6.49 -2.95
N ASP A 180 -6.67 6.81 -1.66
CA ASP A 180 -5.62 7.55 -0.92
C ASP A 180 -4.89 6.76 0.16
N GLY A 181 -4.91 5.43 0.08
CA GLY A 181 -4.18 4.62 1.02
C GLY A 181 -4.52 3.14 0.99
N TYR A 182 -3.99 2.41 1.96
CA TYR A 182 -4.27 1.00 2.17
C TYR A 182 -4.05 0.62 3.63
N PHE A 183 -4.70 -0.46 4.05
CA PHE A 183 -4.50 -1.03 5.37
C PHE A 183 -3.31 -1.98 5.34
N ASN A 184 -2.32 -1.76 6.21
CA ASN A 184 -1.21 -2.68 6.43
C ASN A 184 -1.54 -3.62 7.59
N GLY A 185 -1.96 -4.85 7.26
CA GLY A 185 -2.35 -5.84 8.27
C GLY A 185 -1.21 -6.37 9.13
N MET A 186 0.06 -6.19 8.73
CA MET A 186 1.21 -6.59 9.57
C MET A 186 1.46 -5.61 10.72
N GLU A 187 1.17 -4.33 10.49
CA GLU A 187 1.39 -3.25 11.46
C GLU A 187 0.08 -2.79 12.14
N ASP A 188 -1.07 -3.29 11.68
CA ASP A 188 -2.41 -2.88 12.13
C ASP A 188 -2.66 -1.36 11.97
N ILE A 189 -2.18 -0.78 10.87
CA ILE A 189 -2.32 0.65 10.58
C ILE A 189 -2.87 0.93 9.18
N TYR A 190 -3.54 2.07 9.03
CA TYR A 190 -3.87 2.64 7.73
C TYR A 190 -2.71 3.52 7.23
N VAL A 191 -2.15 3.18 6.08
CA VAL A 191 -1.09 3.95 5.42
C VAL A 191 -1.71 4.86 4.38
N SER A 192 -1.66 6.16 4.62
CA SER A 192 -2.06 7.18 3.65
C SER A 192 -1.06 7.23 2.50
N LYS A 193 -1.57 7.33 1.28
CA LYS A 193 -0.81 7.40 0.03
C LYS A 193 -1.46 8.40 -0.92
N GLU A 194 -0.84 9.57 -1.02
CA GLU A 194 -1.20 10.55 -2.03
C GLU A 194 -0.69 10.12 -3.40
N THR A 195 -1.46 10.43 -4.43
CA THR A 195 -1.06 10.26 -5.83
C THR A 195 -1.31 11.56 -6.57
N PRO A 196 -0.56 11.86 -7.65
CA PRO A 196 -0.83 13.07 -8.43
C PRO A 196 -2.30 13.18 -8.88
N PHE A 197 -2.93 12.04 -9.19
CA PHE A 197 -4.31 11.98 -9.63
C PHE A 197 -5.31 12.33 -8.53
N ASN A 198 -5.21 11.69 -7.36
CA ASN A 198 -6.15 11.95 -6.26
C ASN A 198 -5.97 13.35 -5.64
N MET A 199 -4.79 13.95 -5.78
CA MET A 199 -4.52 15.34 -5.39
C MET A 199 -5.21 16.36 -6.30
N VAL A 200 -5.43 16.02 -7.58
CA VAL A 200 -6.07 16.93 -8.55
C VAL A 200 -7.58 16.70 -8.61
N PHE A 201 -8.03 15.45 -8.62
CA PHE A 201 -9.43 15.08 -8.88
C PHE A 201 -10.19 14.58 -7.65
N GLY A 202 -9.62 14.78 -6.46
CA GLY A 202 -10.15 14.37 -5.16
C GLY A 202 -9.80 12.93 -4.81
N SER A 203 -9.92 12.59 -3.52
CA SER A 203 -9.57 11.27 -3.01
C SER A 203 -10.72 10.57 -2.29
N ALA A 204 -10.58 9.25 -2.15
CA ALA A 204 -11.45 8.38 -1.38
C ALA A 204 -10.60 7.39 -0.59
N GLN A 205 -10.89 7.25 0.70
CA GLN A 205 -10.19 6.35 1.61
C GLN A 205 -10.52 4.88 1.36
N TYR A 206 -11.80 4.62 1.07
CA TYR A 206 -12.32 3.28 0.87
C TYR A 206 -13.23 3.24 -0.37
N PRO A 207 -12.67 3.36 -1.59
CA PRO A 207 -13.41 3.08 -2.80
C PRO A 207 -13.70 1.58 -2.88
N SER A 208 -14.96 1.22 -3.09
CA SER A 208 -15.41 -0.15 -3.21
C SER A 208 -16.30 -0.31 -4.44
N CYS A 209 -16.29 -1.50 -5.04
CA CYS A 209 -17.17 -1.83 -6.15
C CYS A 209 -17.86 -3.18 -5.92
N LYS A 210 -19.13 -3.26 -6.32
CA LYS A 210 -19.89 -4.50 -6.30
C LYS A 210 -20.77 -4.60 -7.56
N ARG A 211 -20.54 -5.66 -8.32
CA ARG A 211 -21.36 -6.04 -9.47
C ARG A 211 -22.40 -7.06 -9.03
N SER A 212 -23.67 -6.76 -9.29
CA SER A 212 -24.78 -7.70 -9.16
C SER A 212 -25.14 -8.28 -10.53
N TYR A 213 -25.77 -9.45 -10.54
CA TYR A 213 -26.15 -10.12 -11.79
C TYR A 213 -27.66 -10.28 -11.91
N SER A 214 -28.19 -10.00 -13.10
CA SER A 214 -29.59 -10.31 -13.43
C SER A 214 -29.79 -11.81 -13.64
N ASP A 215 -31.04 -12.26 -13.55
CA ASP A 215 -31.38 -13.66 -13.78
C ASP A 215 -31.05 -14.12 -15.21
N ALA A 216 -31.19 -13.21 -16.18
CA ALA A 216 -30.79 -13.47 -17.56
C ALA A 216 -29.27 -13.69 -17.69
N MET A 217 -28.46 -12.92 -16.98
CA MET A 217 -27.00 -13.09 -16.98
C MET A 217 -26.58 -14.39 -16.28
N ILE A 218 -27.24 -14.73 -15.17
CA ILE A 218 -27.04 -16.01 -14.47
C ILE A 218 -27.40 -17.19 -15.38
N GLY A 219 -28.55 -17.13 -16.07
CA GLY A 219 -28.96 -18.13 -17.05
C GLY A 219 -27.92 -18.32 -18.16
N LYS A 220 -27.43 -17.22 -18.75
CA LYS A 220 -26.34 -17.29 -19.76
C LYS A 220 -25.07 -17.96 -19.22
N ALA A 221 -24.70 -17.70 -17.97
CA ALA A 221 -23.55 -18.34 -17.35
C ALA A 221 -23.77 -19.84 -17.16
N ILE A 222 -24.97 -20.25 -16.73
CA ILE A 222 -25.37 -21.65 -16.60
C ILE A 222 -25.30 -22.34 -17.97
N ASP A 223 -25.94 -21.78 -19.00
CA ASP A 223 -25.96 -22.35 -20.35
C ASP A 223 -24.55 -22.50 -20.93
N LYS A 224 -23.69 -21.50 -20.69
CA LYS A 224 -22.28 -21.53 -21.11
C LYS A 224 -21.51 -22.67 -20.43
N ILE A 225 -21.72 -22.90 -19.13
CA ILE A 225 -21.06 -23.99 -18.39
C ILE A 225 -21.59 -25.34 -18.87
N ILE A 226 -22.92 -25.49 -19.01
CA ILE A 226 -23.54 -26.73 -19.48
C ILE A 226 -22.99 -27.10 -20.85
N SER A 227 -22.93 -26.13 -21.77
CA SER A 227 -22.42 -26.36 -23.12
C SER A 227 -20.92 -26.64 -23.15
N ALA A 228 -20.13 -25.95 -22.32
CA ALA A 228 -18.67 -26.10 -22.30
C ALA A 228 -18.21 -27.46 -21.75
N TYR A 229 -18.99 -28.07 -20.86
CA TYR A 229 -18.66 -29.32 -20.19
C TYR A 229 -19.60 -30.49 -20.55
N ASP A 230 -20.48 -30.31 -21.54
CA ASP A 230 -21.51 -31.28 -21.96
C ASP A 230 -22.29 -31.88 -20.77
N LEU A 231 -22.72 -31.02 -19.85
CA LEU A 231 -23.34 -31.48 -18.61
C LEU A 231 -24.79 -31.89 -18.83
N LYS A 232 -25.18 -33.01 -18.21
CA LYS A 232 -26.54 -33.52 -18.23
C LYS A 232 -27.22 -33.32 -16.89
N PHE A 233 -28.42 -32.74 -16.94
CA PHE A 233 -29.29 -32.48 -15.80
C PHE A 233 -30.69 -33.04 -16.11
N GLU A 234 -31.33 -33.66 -15.11
CA GLU A 234 -32.75 -34.04 -15.21
C GLU A 234 -33.65 -32.81 -15.18
N VAL A 235 -33.28 -31.82 -14.34
CA VAL A 235 -33.91 -30.50 -14.27
C VAL A 235 -32.82 -29.46 -14.40
N LEU A 236 -32.96 -28.58 -15.39
CA LEU A 236 -31.97 -27.54 -15.66
C LEU A 236 -31.85 -26.57 -14.46
N PRO A 237 -30.63 -26.29 -13.98
CA PRO A 237 -30.40 -25.28 -12.96
C PRO A 237 -30.93 -23.91 -13.39
N THR A 238 -31.60 -23.21 -12.48
CA THR A 238 -32.17 -21.88 -12.73
C THR A 238 -31.42 -20.78 -11.98
N ALA A 239 -31.71 -19.53 -12.32
CA ALA A 239 -31.20 -18.38 -11.56
C ALA A 239 -31.69 -18.37 -10.10
N GLU A 240 -32.86 -18.93 -9.81
CA GLU A 240 -33.38 -19.06 -8.45
C GLU A 240 -32.58 -20.09 -7.64
N ASP A 241 -32.23 -21.22 -8.24
CA ASP A 241 -31.36 -22.22 -7.59
C ASP A 241 -30.00 -21.62 -7.23
N PHE A 242 -29.46 -20.74 -8.11
CA PHE A 242 -28.25 -19.99 -7.83
C PHE A 242 -28.45 -19.00 -6.66
N ARG A 243 -29.51 -18.20 -6.66
CA ARG A 243 -29.76 -17.20 -5.60
C ARG A 243 -30.00 -17.82 -4.22
N THR A 244 -30.62 -18.99 -4.17
CA THR A 244 -30.89 -19.73 -2.93
C THR A 244 -29.67 -20.52 -2.43
N GLY A 245 -28.60 -20.60 -3.23
CA GLY A 245 -27.38 -21.33 -2.87
C GLY A 245 -27.49 -22.85 -3.03
N LYS A 246 -28.56 -23.35 -3.63
CA LYS A 246 -28.81 -24.78 -3.82
C LYS A 246 -27.73 -25.47 -4.68
N LEU A 247 -27.07 -24.72 -5.56
CA LEU A 247 -26.04 -25.24 -6.46
C LEU A 247 -24.65 -25.43 -5.81
N TRP A 248 -24.50 -25.13 -4.51
CA TRP A 248 -23.25 -25.43 -3.79
C TRP A 248 -23.01 -26.93 -3.60
N SER A 249 -24.09 -27.72 -3.43
CA SER A 249 -24.01 -29.18 -3.29
C SER A 249 -23.86 -29.91 -4.61
N GLU A 250 -24.14 -29.24 -5.74
CA GLU A 250 -24.05 -29.81 -7.08
C GLU A 250 -22.59 -29.88 -7.52
N LYS A 251 -21.89 -30.92 -7.10
CA LYS A 251 -20.48 -31.17 -7.43
C LYS A 251 -20.40 -32.08 -8.66
N ARG A 252 -19.42 -31.80 -9.54
CA ARG A 252 -19.12 -32.62 -10.71
C ARG A 252 -17.63 -32.90 -10.75
N GLU A 253 -17.20 -33.94 -11.44
CA GLU A 253 -15.77 -34.24 -11.60
C GLU A 253 -15.00 -33.07 -12.24
N VAL A 254 -15.67 -32.33 -13.13
CA VAL A 254 -15.11 -31.17 -13.82
C VAL A 254 -14.96 -29.91 -12.95
N PHE A 255 -15.57 -29.85 -11.77
CA PHE A 255 -15.35 -28.77 -10.80
C PHE A 255 -15.59 -29.21 -9.34
N HIS A 256 -14.56 -29.10 -8.50
CA HIS A 256 -14.60 -29.61 -7.12
C HIS A 256 -15.40 -28.74 -6.13
N HIS A 257 -15.53 -27.44 -6.41
CA HIS A 257 -16.16 -26.46 -5.50
C HIS A 257 -17.66 -26.21 -5.77
N GLY A 258 -18.30 -27.13 -6.50
CA GLY A 258 -19.73 -27.06 -6.85
C GLY A 258 -20.04 -26.11 -8.00
N LEU A 259 -21.21 -26.31 -8.62
CA LEU A 259 -21.66 -25.54 -9.78
C LEU A 259 -21.80 -24.05 -9.45
N GLN A 260 -22.19 -23.72 -8.21
CA GLN A 260 -22.27 -22.34 -7.73
C GLN A 260 -20.95 -21.57 -7.89
N SER A 261 -19.83 -22.18 -7.48
CA SER A 261 -18.51 -21.55 -7.57
C SER A 261 -18.12 -21.31 -9.02
N LYS A 262 -18.41 -22.27 -9.91
CA LYS A 262 -18.12 -22.12 -11.34
C LYS A 262 -19.00 -21.06 -12.01
N ILE A 263 -20.25 -20.92 -11.59
CA ILE A 263 -21.14 -19.84 -12.03
C ILE A 263 -20.56 -18.49 -11.60
N HIS A 264 -20.09 -18.33 -10.35
CA HIS A 264 -19.44 -17.10 -9.90
C HIS A 264 -18.20 -16.74 -10.73
N GLU A 265 -17.33 -17.71 -11.00
CA GLU A 265 -16.13 -17.53 -11.84
C GLU A 265 -16.52 -17.10 -13.26
N THR A 266 -17.51 -17.78 -13.85
CA THR A 266 -17.98 -17.48 -15.21
C THR A 266 -18.62 -16.10 -15.28
N LEU A 267 -19.45 -15.74 -14.29
CA LEU A 267 -20.10 -14.43 -14.18
C LEU A 267 -19.08 -13.28 -14.08
N ALA A 268 -17.96 -13.50 -13.40
CA ALA A 268 -16.90 -12.50 -13.29
C ALA A 268 -16.28 -12.14 -14.65
N GLY A 269 -16.21 -13.10 -15.57
CA GLY A 269 -15.59 -12.94 -16.89
C GLY A 269 -16.54 -12.61 -18.05
N ILE A 270 -17.86 -12.66 -17.86
CA ILE A 270 -18.84 -12.32 -18.93
C ILE A 270 -19.39 -10.90 -18.78
N GLU A 271 -19.68 -10.27 -19.92
CA GLU A 271 -20.26 -8.91 -20.05
C GLU A 271 -21.59 -8.94 -20.81
#